data_AF-A0A7U9S0C4-F1
#
_entry.id   AF-A0A7U9S0C4-F1
#
_cell.length_a   1.000
_cell.length_b   1.000
_cell.length_c   1.000
_cell.angle_alpha   90.00
_cell.angle_beta   90.00
_cell.angle_gamma   90.00
#
_symmetry.space_group_name_H-M   'P 1'
#
loop_
_entity.id
_entity.type
_entity.pdbx_description
1 polymer ?
#
loop_
_entity_poly.entity_id
_entity_poly.type
_entity_poly.pdbx_seq_one_letter_code
_entity_poly.pdbx_strand_id
1 'polypeptide(L)'
;MPKQRITKEMVVDAAFEIARNSGMEQVMVKNIADKIGCSVQPIYSYCKNMDGLKQDVIEQVNRFIQEYVVSHINKDDLFRSTGKSYIQFAQEEPHLFRIFILHQREGISSLNDLYQSEANPHTAEIIAKELSISVERAKQLHLNMLIYTIGIGTIFSVTTPGISTDEIYTQQEVAYEAFLKQALGNEE
;
A
#
# COMPACT_ATOMS: atom_id res chain seq x y z
N MET A 1 3.65 11.22 40.32
CA MET A 1 3.23 11.52 38.93
C MET A 1 1.98 10.71 38.62
N PRO A 2 0.94 11.29 37.99
CA PRO A 2 -0.20 10.49 37.55
C PRO A 2 0.29 9.49 36.48
N LYS A 3 -0.06 8.21 36.63
CA LYS A 3 0.22 7.21 35.59
C LYS A 3 -0.55 7.63 34.33
N GLN A 4 0.16 7.91 33.25
CA GLN A 4 -0.46 8.18 31.96
C GLN A 4 -1.36 6.99 31.61
N ARG A 5 -2.63 7.26 31.32
CA ARG A 5 -3.60 6.22 30.99
C ARG A 5 -3.30 5.72 29.58
N ILE A 6 -2.88 4.47 29.48
CA ILE A 6 -2.74 3.79 28.17
C ILE A 6 -4.10 3.79 27.48
N THR A 7 -4.15 4.12 26.19
CA THR A 7 -5.36 4.09 25.35
C THR A 7 -5.24 3.04 24.24
N LYS A 8 -6.34 2.77 23.53
CA LYS A 8 -6.32 1.86 22.39
C LYS A 8 -5.39 2.39 21.28
N GLU A 9 -5.45 3.68 21.01
CA GLU A 9 -4.66 4.35 19.96
C GLU A 9 -3.16 4.20 20.24
N MET A 10 -2.72 4.40 21.49
CA MET A 10 -1.32 4.18 21.88
C MET A 10 -0.86 2.74 21.64
N VAL A 11 -1.75 1.76 21.81
CA VAL A 11 -1.47 0.33 21.57
C VAL A 11 -1.35 0.04 20.08
N VAL A 12 -2.27 0.58 19.28
CA VAL A 12 -2.26 0.41 17.82
C VAL A 12 -1.05 1.12 17.20
N ASP A 13 -0.72 2.35 17.62
CA ASP A 13 0.45 3.09 17.15
C ASP A 13 1.76 2.38 17.49
N ALA A 14 1.88 1.87 18.73
CA ALA A 14 3.05 1.08 19.12
C ALA A 14 3.18 -0.20 18.28
N ALA A 15 2.07 -0.88 18.02
CA ALA A 15 2.02 -2.07 17.18
C ALA A 15 2.37 -1.76 15.72
N PHE A 16 1.85 -0.68 15.14
CA PHE A 16 2.16 -0.19 13.80
C PHE A 16 3.66 0.09 13.66
N GLU A 17 4.25 0.81 14.60
CA GLU A 17 5.67 1.10 14.59
C GLU A 17 6.53 -0.17 14.71
N ILE A 18 6.11 -1.17 15.49
CA ILE A 18 6.79 -2.47 15.52
C ILE A 18 6.67 -3.16 14.15
N ALA A 19 5.48 -3.15 13.56
CA ALA A 19 5.23 -3.75 12.25
C ALA A 19 6.08 -3.10 11.15
N ARG A 20 6.22 -1.78 11.18
CA ARG A 20 7.06 -0.99 10.27
C ARG A 20 8.54 -1.35 10.38
N ASN A 21 9.05 -1.43 11.60
CA ASN A 21 10.49 -1.63 11.85
C ASN A 21 10.93 -3.09 11.78
N SER A 22 10.03 -4.05 12.03
CA SER A 22 10.44 -5.45 12.23
C SER A 22 9.41 -6.48 11.75
N GLY A 23 8.37 -6.06 11.05
CA GLY A 23 7.34 -6.95 10.51
C GLY A 23 6.19 -7.26 11.46
N MET A 24 5.05 -7.64 10.88
CA MET A 24 3.80 -7.95 11.59
C MET A 24 3.95 -9.12 12.58
N GLU A 25 4.89 -10.02 12.33
CA GLU A 25 5.25 -11.13 13.21
C GLU A 25 5.80 -10.67 14.58
N GLN A 26 6.39 -9.47 14.63
CA GLN A 26 6.91 -8.90 15.89
C GLN A 26 5.84 -8.16 16.68
N VAL A 27 4.63 -8.00 16.14
CA VAL A 27 3.49 -7.41 16.85
C VAL A 27 2.97 -8.42 17.87
N MET A 28 3.63 -8.44 19.02
CA MET A 28 3.33 -9.30 20.16
C MET A 28 3.07 -8.45 21.40
N VAL A 29 2.18 -8.92 22.29
CA VAL A 29 1.79 -8.22 23.52
C VAL A 29 2.99 -7.71 24.33
N LYS A 30 4.02 -8.57 24.50
CA LYS A 30 5.26 -8.20 25.21
C LYS A 30 5.99 -7.03 24.55
N ASN A 31 6.22 -7.09 23.24
CA ASN A 31 6.96 -6.08 22.49
C ASN A 31 6.21 -4.74 22.52
N ILE A 32 4.87 -4.79 22.44
CA ILE A 32 4.02 -3.60 22.54
C ILE A 32 4.11 -2.99 23.94
N ALA A 33 3.99 -3.80 24.99
CA ALA A 33 4.09 -3.35 26.37
C ALA A 33 5.45 -2.72 26.67
N ASP A 34 6.53 -3.36 26.19
CA ASP A 34 7.90 -2.87 26.31
C ASP A 34 8.07 -1.52 25.60
N LYS A 35 7.55 -1.38 24.37
CA LYS A 35 7.60 -0.13 23.60
C LYS A 35 6.85 1.01 24.27
N ILE A 36 5.71 0.72 24.91
CA ILE A 36 4.90 1.70 25.64
C ILE A 36 5.48 2.01 27.03
N GLY A 37 6.29 1.09 27.60
CA GLY A 37 6.78 1.19 28.97
C GLY A 37 5.73 0.84 30.01
N CYS A 38 4.83 -0.11 29.71
CA CYS A 38 3.80 -0.59 30.63
C CYS A 38 3.87 -2.10 30.87
N SER A 39 3.07 -2.63 31.80
CA SER A 39 2.89 -4.08 31.91
C SER A 39 2.06 -4.60 30.73
N VAL A 40 1.93 -5.93 30.59
CA VAL A 40 1.11 -6.53 29.51
C VAL A 40 -0.40 -6.38 29.74
N GLN A 41 -0.84 -6.12 30.98
CA GLN A 41 -2.26 -6.11 31.37
C GLN A 41 -3.10 -5.04 30.62
N PRO A 42 -2.63 -3.79 30.45
CA PRO A 42 -3.34 -2.79 29.66
C PRO A 42 -3.55 -3.20 28.21
N ILE A 43 -2.59 -3.93 27.61
CA ILE A 43 -2.70 -4.37 26.20
C ILE A 43 -3.90 -5.33 26.03
N TYR A 44 -4.03 -6.32 26.92
CA TYR A 44 -5.19 -7.21 26.93
C TYR A 44 -6.52 -6.52 27.23
N SER A 45 -6.49 -5.37 27.90
CA SER A 45 -7.70 -4.61 28.22
C SER A 45 -8.24 -3.83 27.03
N TYR A 46 -7.39 -3.46 26.07
CA TYR A 46 -7.76 -2.68 24.89
C TYR A 46 -7.83 -3.51 23.60
N CYS A 47 -7.16 -4.65 23.56
CA CYS A 47 -7.22 -5.58 22.44
C CYS A 47 -8.10 -6.77 22.82
N LYS A 48 -9.26 -6.91 22.18
CA LYS A 48 -10.15 -8.08 22.35
C LYS A 48 -9.40 -9.38 22.11
N ASN A 49 -8.55 -9.40 21.09
CA ASN A 49 -7.59 -10.46 20.76
C ASN A 49 -6.49 -9.88 19.85
N MET A 50 -5.47 -10.69 19.56
CA MET A 50 -4.36 -10.28 18.68
C MET A 50 -4.80 -10.08 17.23
N ASP A 51 -5.80 -10.83 16.75
CA ASP A 51 -6.26 -10.70 15.37
C ASP A 51 -6.94 -9.35 15.12
N GLY A 52 -7.77 -8.89 16.06
CA GLY A 52 -8.39 -7.57 16.01
C GLY A 52 -7.36 -6.44 16.04
N LEU A 53 -6.32 -6.57 16.88
CA LEU A 53 -5.21 -5.60 16.87
C LEU A 53 -4.47 -5.59 15.53
N LYS A 54 -4.21 -6.77 14.95
CA LYS A 54 -3.56 -6.85 13.64
C LYS A 54 -4.41 -6.21 12.54
N GLN A 55 -5.73 -6.32 12.61
CA GLN A 55 -6.62 -5.62 11.69
C GLN A 55 -6.57 -4.10 11.89
N ASP A 56 -6.60 -3.61 13.12
CA ASP A 56 -6.42 -2.17 13.40
C ASP A 56 -5.08 -1.65 12.82
N VAL A 57 -4.01 -2.46 12.91
CA VAL A 57 -2.70 -2.14 12.29
C VAL A 57 -2.78 -2.16 10.77
N ILE A 58 -3.40 -3.16 10.15
CA ILE A 58 -3.58 -3.23 8.69
C ILE A 58 -4.33 -2.00 8.18
N GLU A 59 -5.38 -1.57 8.86
CA GLU A 59 -6.10 -0.34 8.52
C GLU A 59 -5.20 0.90 8.61
N GLN A 60 -4.33 0.98 9.62
CA GLN A 60 -3.36 2.07 9.73
C GLN A 60 -2.30 2.03 8.62
N VAL A 61 -1.82 0.83 8.23
CA VAL A 61 -0.93 0.64 7.08
C VAL A 61 -1.59 1.12 5.79
N ASN A 62 -2.85 0.76 5.56
CA ASN A 62 -3.59 1.19 4.37
C ASN A 62 -3.71 2.72 4.31
N ARG A 63 -4.03 3.38 5.43
CA ARG A 63 -4.05 4.86 5.49
C ARG A 63 -2.67 5.47 5.22
N PHE A 64 -1.62 4.93 5.84
CA PHE A 64 -0.25 5.41 5.66
C PHE A 64 0.19 5.33 4.20
N ILE A 65 -0.12 4.23 3.51
CA ILE A 65 0.21 4.05 2.08
C ILE A 65 -0.50 5.09 1.23
N GLN A 66 -1.79 5.31 1.47
CA GLN A 66 -2.56 6.30 0.71
C GLN A 66 -1.99 7.71 0.90
N GLU A 67 -1.65 8.10 2.14
CA GLU A 67 -1.00 9.39 2.43
C GLU A 67 0.40 9.50 1.80
N TYR A 68 1.18 8.42 1.85
CA TYR A 68 2.50 8.35 1.21
C TYR A 68 2.39 8.55 -0.30
N VAL A 69 1.51 7.79 -0.97
CA VAL A 69 1.33 7.87 -2.42
C VAL A 69 0.86 9.27 -2.82
N VAL A 70 -0.14 9.83 -2.14
CA VAL A 70 -0.65 11.19 -2.43
C VAL A 70 0.42 12.27 -2.26
N SER A 71 1.32 12.13 -1.29
CA SER A 71 2.40 13.10 -1.06
C SER A 71 3.57 13.00 -2.04
N HIS A 72 3.71 11.89 -2.78
CA HIS A 72 4.79 11.65 -3.73
C HIS A 72 4.36 11.73 -5.21
N ILE A 73 3.06 11.89 -5.45
CA ILE A 73 2.50 12.05 -6.79
C ILE A 73 2.84 13.43 -7.38
N ASN A 74 3.23 13.43 -8.66
CA ASN A 74 3.34 14.63 -9.49
C ASN A 74 2.00 14.90 -10.17
N LYS A 75 1.41 16.09 -9.94
CA LYS A 75 0.11 16.48 -10.50
C LYS A 75 0.12 16.64 -12.03
N ASP A 76 1.28 16.86 -12.62
CA ASP A 76 1.44 17.00 -14.07
C ASP A 76 1.71 15.67 -14.78
N ASP A 77 1.93 14.59 -14.02
CA ASP A 77 2.18 13.21 -14.51
C ASP A 77 1.61 12.22 -13.49
N LEU A 78 0.32 12.38 -13.17
CA LEU A 78 -0.36 11.65 -12.09
C LEU A 78 -0.22 10.14 -12.27
N PHE A 79 -0.32 9.69 -13.52
CA PHE A 79 -0.31 8.27 -13.84
C PHE A 79 1.03 7.60 -13.51
N ARG A 80 2.14 8.08 -14.10
CA ARG A 80 3.45 7.46 -13.87
C ARG A 80 3.95 7.72 -12.45
N SER A 81 3.69 8.91 -11.90
CA SER A 81 4.13 9.23 -10.54
C SER A 81 3.44 8.40 -9.48
N THR A 82 2.18 7.99 -9.69
CA THR A 82 1.50 7.02 -8.80
C THR A 82 2.25 5.68 -8.79
N GLY A 83 2.53 5.13 -9.97
CA GLY A 83 3.29 3.88 -10.10
C GLY A 83 4.66 3.96 -9.43
N LYS A 84 5.40 5.06 -9.64
CA LYS A 84 6.72 5.29 -9.02
C LYS A 84 6.62 5.41 -7.50
N SER A 85 5.59 6.07 -6.98
CA SER A 85 5.38 6.22 -5.54
C SER A 85 5.19 4.88 -4.84
N TYR A 86 4.48 3.93 -5.45
CA TYR A 86 4.35 2.58 -4.89
C TYR A 86 5.67 1.80 -4.88
N ILE A 87 6.52 1.96 -5.90
CA ILE A 87 7.84 1.32 -5.94
C ILE A 87 8.77 1.93 -4.89
N GLN A 88 8.77 3.26 -4.76
CA GLN A 88 9.51 3.97 -3.74
C GLN A 88 9.07 3.52 -2.33
N PHE A 89 7.76 3.40 -2.11
CA PHE A 89 7.22 2.88 -0.86
C PHE A 89 7.67 1.44 -0.59
N ALA A 90 7.66 0.56 -1.59
CA ALA A 90 8.15 -0.82 -1.44
C ALA A 90 9.64 -0.89 -1.09
N GLN A 91 10.43 0.11 -1.49
CA GLN A 91 11.84 0.25 -1.13
C GLN A 91 12.03 0.74 0.31
N GLU A 92 11.34 1.82 0.67
CA GLU A 92 11.54 2.54 1.93
C GLU A 92 10.86 1.83 3.10
N GLU A 93 9.71 1.20 2.85
CA GLU A 93 8.83 0.60 3.85
C GLU A 93 8.52 -0.88 3.54
N PRO A 94 9.53 -1.76 3.34
CA PRO A 94 9.32 -3.11 2.83
C PRO A 94 8.44 -3.98 3.74
N HIS A 95 8.51 -3.78 5.06
CA HIS A 95 7.64 -4.49 6.00
C HIS A 95 6.18 -4.07 5.86
N LEU A 96 5.91 -2.76 5.73
CA LEU A 96 4.56 -2.26 5.53
C LEU A 96 4.00 -2.67 4.17
N PHE A 97 4.84 -2.64 3.13
CA PHE A 97 4.46 -3.12 1.81
C PHE A 97 4.09 -4.61 1.83
N ARG A 98 4.87 -5.45 2.51
CA ARG A 98 4.52 -6.87 2.70
C ARG A 98 3.18 -7.05 3.40
N ILE A 99 2.87 -6.24 4.41
CA ILE A 99 1.56 -6.28 5.10
C ILE A 99 0.45 -5.90 4.14
N PHE A 100 0.62 -4.81 3.40
CA PHE A 100 -0.33 -4.34 2.39
C PHE A 100 -0.59 -5.36 1.28
N ILE A 101 0.41 -6.11 0.85
CA ILE A 101 0.21 -7.13 -0.19
C ILE A 101 -0.43 -8.40 0.37
N LEU A 102 0.02 -8.88 1.54
CA LEU A 102 -0.35 -10.20 2.06
C LEU A 102 -1.62 -10.20 2.90
N HIS A 103 -2.18 -9.04 3.25
CA HIS A 103 -3.44 -9.01 3.98
C HIS A 103 -4.59 -9.49 3.09
N GLN A 104 -5.53 -10.19 3.72
CA GLN A 104 -6.76 -10.60 3.06
C GLN A 104 -7.63 -9.37 2.81
N ARG A 105 -8.02 -9.16 1.56
CA ARG A 105 -9.00 -8.13 1.19
C ARG A 105 -10.41 -8.69 1.32
N GLU A 106 -11.24 -8.03 2.12
CA GLU A 106 -12.66 -8.39 2.26
C GLU A 106 -13.51 -7.70 1.19
N GLY A 107 -14.57 -8.36 0.73
CA GLY A 107 -15.53 -7.76 -0.21
C GLY A 107 -15.03 -7.61 -1.66
N ILE A 108 -13.89 -8.20 -2.02
CA ILE A 108 -13.35 -8.18 -3.39
C ILE A 108 -13.73 -9.48 -4.12
N SER A 109 -14.64 -9.38 -5.10
CA SER A 109 -15.10 -10.52 -5.91
C SER A 109 -14.74 -10.41 -7.39
N SER A 110 -14.26 -9.24 -7.81
CA SER A 110 -13.88 -8.94 -9.19
C SER A 110 -12.69 -7.97 -9.25
N LEU A 111 -12.04 -7.88 -10.40
CA LEU A 111 -11.01 -6.85 -10.63
C LEU A 111 -11.57 -5.43 -10.58
N ASN A 112 -12.86 -5.25 -10.87
CA ASN A 112 -13.51 -3.96 -10.69
C ASN A 112 -13.62 -3.59 -9.21
N ASP A 113 -13.96 -4.54 -8.33
CA ASP A 113 -14.02 -4.28 -6.88
C ASP A 113 -12.63 -3.90 -6.36
N LEU A 114 -11.60 -4.64 -6.77
CA LEU A 114 -10.20 -4.32 -6.43
C LEU A 114 -9.82 -2.91 -6.88
N TYR A 115 -10.17 -2.56 -8.12
CA TYR A 115 -9.90 -1.24 -8.66
C TYR A 115 -10.58 -0.14 -7.82
N GLN A 116 -11.85 -0.31 -7.48
CA GLN A 116 -12.58 0.69 -6.68
C GLN A 116 -12.05 0.81 -5.25
N SER A 117 -11.50 -0.26 -4.67
CA SER A 117 -10.90 -0.21 -3.34
C SER A 117 -9.53 0.47 -3.31
N GLU A 118 -8.75 0.36 -4.39
CA GLU A 118 -7.35 0.79 -4.41
C GLU A 118 -7.12 2.12 -5.16
N ALA A 119 -7.95 2.42 -6.17
CA ALA A 119 -7.83 3.62 -6.99
C ALA A 119 -8.72 4.76 -6.51
N ASN A 120 -8.25 5.99 -6.70
CA ASN A 120 -9.12 7.17 -6.55
C ASN A 120 -10.20 7.14 -7.66
N PRO A 121 -11.49 7.38 -7.33
CA PRO A 121 -12.60 7.36 -8.29
C PRO A 121 -12.40 8.25 -9.53
N HIS A 122 -11.66 9.35 -9.39
CA HIS A 122 -11.43 10.31 -10.47
C HIS A 122 -10.21 10.00 -11.33
N THR A 123 -9.36 9.04 -10.95
CA THR A 123 -8.11 8.78 -11.66
C THR A 123 -8.37 8.38 -13.12
N ALA A 124 -9.38 7.55 -13.39
CA ALA A 124 -9.73 7.16 -14.76
C ALA A 124 -10.14 8.36 -15.63
N GLU A 125 -10.90 9.31 -15.08
CA GLU A 125 -11.37 10.51 -15.79
C GLU A 125 -10.19 11.44 -16.13
N ILE A 126 -9.24 11.57 -15.21
CA ILE A 126 -8.05 12.38 -15.40
C ILE A 126 -7.16 11.79 -16.50
N ILE A 127 -6.88 10.48 -16.43
CA ILE A 127 -6.11 9.76 -17.45
C ILE A 127 -6.78 9.86 -18.82
N ALA A 128 -8.11 9.67 -18.88
CA ALA A 128 -8.88 9.77 -20.11
C ALA A 128 -8.71 11.14 -20.77
N LYS A 129 -8.76 12.21 -19.98
CA LYS A 129 -8.54 13.58 -20.46
C LYS A 129 -7.10 13.82 -20.92
N GLU A 130 -6.12 13.37 -20.15
CA GLU A 130 -4.69 13.56 -20.45
C GLU A 130 -4.28 12.85 -21.74
N LEU A 131 -4.73 11.61 -21.91
CA LEU A 131 -4.38 10.75 -23.05
C LEU A 131 -5.37 10.88 -24.22
N SER A 132 -6.44 11.65 -24.08
CA SER A 132 -7.52 11.79 -25.06
C SER A 132 -8.14 10.45 -25.49
N ILE A 133 -8.42 9.57 -24.52
CA ILE A 133 -9.05 8.26 -24.71
C ILE A 133 -10.38 8.15 -23.93
N SER A 134 -11.16 7.11 -24.18
CA SER A 134 -12.38 6.85 -23.40
C SER A 134 -12.07 6.51 -21.94
N VAL A 135 -13.00 6.80 -21.02
CA VAL A 135 -12.87 6.49 -19.59
C VAL A 135 -12.70 4.98 -19.37
N GLU A 136 -13.38 4.15 -20.17
CA GLU A 136 -13.25 2.69 -20.11
C GLU A 136 -11.83 2.24 -20.45
N ARG A 137 -11.22 2.82 -21.49
CA ARG A 137 -9.83 2.52 -21.86
C ARG A 137 -8.84 3.02 -20.82
N ALA A 138 -9.04 4.23 -20.31
CA ALA A 138 -8.23 4.79 -19.23
C ALA A 138 -8.30 3.93 -17.95
N LYS A 139 -9.50 3.45 -17.60
CA LYS A 139 -9.71 2.54 -16.48
C LYS A 139 -8.98 1.22 -16.69
N GLN A 140 -9.06 0.63 -17.89
CA GLN A 140 -8.35 -0.61 -18.22
C GLN A 140 -6.83 -0.43 -18.15
N LEU A 141 -6.29 0.65 -18.70
CA LEU A 141 -4.87 1.01 -18.62
C LEU A 141 -4.43 1.14 -17.15
N HIS A 142 -5.21 1.87 -16.34
CA HIS A 142 -4.89 2.06 -14.93
C HIS A 142 -4.95 0.75 -14.14
N LEU A 143 -5.96 -0.09 -14.35
CA LEU A 143 -6.06 -1.40 -13.72
C LEU A 143 -4.86 -2.30 -14.07
N ASN A 144 -4.45 -2.33 -15.34
CA ASN A 144 -3.28 -3.10 -15.78
C ASN A 144 -2.01 -2.62 -15.06
N MET A 145 -1.81 -1.31 -14.97
CA MET A 145 -0.64 -0.74 -14.27
C MET A 145 -0.69 -0.88 -12.76
N LEU A 146 -1.88 -0.85 -12.15
CA LEU A 146 -2.07 -1.14 -10.73
C LEU A 146 -1.60 -2.56 -10.41
N ILE A 147 -2.11 -3.56 -11.16
CA ILE A 147 -1.73 -4.97 -11.00
C ILE A 147 -0.24 -5.17 -11.24
N TYR A 148 0.30 -4.55 -12.30
CA TYR A 148 1.71 -4.65 -12.64
C TYR A 148 2.61 -4.09 -11.54
N THR A 149 2.28 -2.88 -11.05
CA THR A 149 3.03 -2.17 -10.00
C THR A 149 2.99 -2.95 -8.68
N ILE A 150 1.82 -3.49 -8.32
CA ILE A 150 1.68 -4.39 -7.16
C ILE A 150 2.57 -5.63 -7.33
N GLY A 151 2.53 -6.28 -8.49
CA GLY A 151 3.30 -7.50 -8.76
C GLY A 151 4.82 -7.27 -8.70
N ILE A 152 5.32 -6.28 -9.44
CA ILE A 152 6.75 -5.97 -9.49
C ILE A 152 7.25 -5.43 -8.14
N GLY A 153 6.46 -4.60 -7.46
CA GLY A 153 6.76 -4.14 -6.10
C GLY A 153 6.82 -5.30 -5.10
N THR A 154 5.97 -6.32 -5.25
CA THR A 154 6.00 -7.52 -4.41
C THR A 154 7.33 -8.24 -4.55
N ILE A 155 7.73 -8.56 -5.79
CA ILE A 155 9.02 -9.21 -6.08
C ILE A 155 10.16 -8.37 -5.51
N PHE A 156 10.15 -7.06 -5.76
CA PHE A 156 11.16 -6.14 -5.29
C PHE A 156 11.30 -6.14 -3.76
N SER A 157 10.19 -6.13 -3.02
CA SER A 157 10.17 -6.10 -1.54
C SER A 157 10.65 -7.38 -0.85
N VAL A 158 10.77 -8.50 -1.58
CA VAL A 158 11.14 -9.81 -1.01
C VAL A 158 12.38 -10.45 -1.63
N THR A 159 13.17 -9.69 -2.41
CA THR A 159 14.37 -10.22 -3.09
C THR A 159 15.66 -9.91 -2.34
N THR A 160 16.54 -10.90 -2.20
CA THR A 160 17.89 -10.79 -1.59
C THR A 160 18.94 -11.39 -2.53
N PRO A 161 20.08 -10.72 -2.85
CA PRO A 161 20.60 -9.47 -2.26
C PRO A 161 19.86 -8.19 -2.67
N GLY A 162 18.91 -8.28 -3.61
CA GLY A 162 18.07 -7.17 -4.08
C GLY A 162 18.13 -7.02 -5.59
N ILE A 163 17.18 -6.24 -6.13
CA ILE A 163 17.16 -5.78 -7.54
C ILE A 163 17.44 -4.27 -7.49
N SER A 164 18.12 -3.71 -8.50
CA SER A 164 18.33 -2.26 -8.55
C SER A 164 17.02 -1.52 -8.79
N THR A 165 16.83 -0.36 -8.16
CA THR A 165 15.64 0.48 -8.38
C THR A 165 15.51 0.90 -9.85
N ASP A 166 16.62 1.18 -10.51
CA ASP A 166 16.65 1.60 -11.92
C ASP A 166 16.12 0.52 -12.85
N GLU A 167 16.42 -0.76 -12.56
CA GLU A 167 15.88 -1.89 -13.30
C GLU A 167 14.36 -2.02 -13.09
N ILE A 168 13.88 -1.84 -11.85
CA ILE A 168 12.44 -1.85 -11.55
C ILE A 168 11.71 -0.71 -12.28
N TYR A 169 12.25 0.51 -12.22
CA TYR A 169 11.65 1.66 -12.90
C TYR A 169 11.68 1.51 -14.43
N THR A 170 12.78 1.01 -14.99
CA THR A 170 12.88 0.71 -16.43
C THR A 170 11.81 -0.30 -16.83
N GLN A 171 11.65 -1.36 -16.05
CA GLN A 171 10.69 -2.42 -16.32
C GLN A 171 9.23 -1.95 -16.17
N GLN A 172 8.96 -1.06 -15.22
CA GLN A 172 7.66 -0.39 -15.07
C GLN A 172 7.33 0.52 -16.26
N GLU A 173 8.29 1.29 -16.77
CA GLU A 173 8.08 2.14 -17.95
C GLU A 173 7.85 1.32 -19.22
N VAL A 174 8.59 0.22 -19.40
CA VAL A 174 8.35 -0.72 -20.52
C VAL A 174 6.93 -1.28 -20.48
N ALA A 175 6.44 -1.66 -19.30
CA ALA A 175 5.07 -2.14 -19.15
C ALA A 175 4.04 -1.04 -19.42
N TYR A 176 4.29 0.19 -18.94
CA TYR A 176 3.43 1.34 -19.22
C TYR A 176 3.29 1.58 -20.73
N GLU A 177 4.40 1.67 -21.46
CA GLU A 177 4.40 1.92 -22.91
C GLU A 177 3.65 0.81 -23.67
N ALA A 178 3.81 -0.45 -23.25
CA ALA A 178 3.09 -1.57 -23.82
C ALA A 178 1.56 -1.47 -23.62
N PHE A 179 1.12 -1.17 -22.40
CA PHE A 179 -0.30 -1.01 -22.10
C PHE A 179 -0.90 0.27 -22.70
N LEU A 180 -0.12 1.35 -22.75
CA LEU A 180 -0.52 2.60 -23.40
C LEU A 180 -0.78 2.35 -24.88
N LYS A 181 0.13 1.65 -25.58
CA LYS A 181 -0.06 1.27 -26.98
C LYS A 181 -1.33 0.45 -27.19
N GLN A 182 -1.65 -0.48 -26.29
CA GLN A 182 -2.90 -1.24 -26.34
C GLN A 182 -4.14 -0.35 -26.15
N ALA A 183 -4.08 0.60 -25.21
CA ALA A 183 -5.18 1.53 -24.95
C ALA A 183 -5.43 2.48 -26.14
N LEU A 184 -4.36 2.90 -26.83
CA LEU A 184 -4.44 3.76 -28.02
C LEU A 184 -4.82 2.97 -29.29
N GLY A 185 -4.33 1.73 -29.43
CA GLY A 185 -4.34 0.98 -30.69
C GLY A 185 -5.60 0.16 -31.01
N ASN A 186 -6.61 0.11 -30.15
CA ASN A 186 -7.84 -0.67 -30.40
C ASN A 186 -8.95 0.13 -31.10
N GLU A 187 -8.61 1.01 -32.05
CA GLU A 187 -9.57 1.47 -33.07
C GLU A 187 -9.63 0.44 -34.21
N GLU A 188 -10.26 -0.71 -33.95
CA GLU A 188 -10.77 -1.60 -35.00
C GLU A 188 -12.22 -1.97 -34.68
#